data_AF-X1TY89-F1
#
_entry.id   AF-X1TY89-F1
#
_cell.length_a   1.000
_cell.length_b   1.000
_cell.length_c   1.000
_cell.angle_alpha   90.00
_cell.angle_beta   90.00
_cell.angle_gamma   90.00
#
_symmetry.space_group_name_H-M   'P 1'
#
loop_
_entity.id
_entity.type
_entity.pdbx_description
1 polymer ?
#
loop_
_entity_poly.entity_id
_entity_poly.type
_entity_poly.pdbx_seq_one_letter_code
_entity_poly.pdbx_strand_id
1 'polypeptide(L)'
;MLNEKTNLIKSYSKSIKTNFLEIGKVLIEIRDKELWNEKYKSFTNYLESEEFDFHRVTAYRMMDVYSEYGNNIELVNKLGVGKLIELTYVANKEQREEITKKAIEKDLSQKEIREEVKKVREEDLYK
;
A
#
# COMPACT_ATOMS: atom_id res chain seq x y z
N MET A 1 19.42 -14.44 -23.74
CA MET A 1 18.11 -13.90 -24.14
C MET A 1 17.00 -14.05 -23.09
N LEU A 2 16.54 -15.24 -22.67
CA LEU A 2 15.46 -15.32 -21.64
C LEU A 2 15.89 -14.75 -20.28
N ASN A 3 17.01 -15.24 -19.72
CA ASN A 3 17.48 -14.83 -18.39
C ASN A 3 17.71 -13.32 -18.27
N GLU A 4 18.23 -12.67 -19.31
CA GLU A 4 18.45 -11.22 -19.33
C GLU A 4 17.12 -10.45 -19.29
N LYS A 5 16.13 -10.86 -20.09
CA LYS A 5 14.80 -10.24 -20.08
C LYS A 5 14.07 -10.48 -18.75
N THR A 6 14.21 -11.67 -18.17
CA THR A 6 13.69 -11.96 -16.81
C THR A 6 14.32 -11.07 -15.75
N ASN A 7 15.64 -10.86 -15.80
CA ASN A 7 16.33 -9.98 -14.86
C ASN A 7 15.89 -8.52 -15.03
N LEU A 8 15.66 -8.08 -16.26
CA LEU A 8 15.15 -6.74 -16.53
C LEU A 8 13.74 -6.54 -15.96
N ILE A 9 12.83 -7.51 -16.15
CA ILE A 9 11.48 -7.49 -15.57
C ILE A 9 11.55 -7.44 -14.03
N LYS A 10 12.45 -8.24 -13.42
CA LYS A 10 12.65 -8.22 -11.96
C LYS A 10 13.12 -6.85 -11.47
N SER A 11 14.03 -6.20 -12.20
CA SER A 11 14.50 -4.85 -11.89
C SER A 11 13.36 -3.82 -11.95
N TYR A 12 12.58 -3.82 -13.03
CA TYR A 12 11.42 -2.93 -13.16
C TYR A 12 10.37 -3.17 -12.08
N SER A 13 10.09 -4.44 -11.76
CA SER A 13 9.16 -4.81 -10.69
C SER A 13 9.62 -4.29 -9.32
N LYS A 14 10.93 -4.35 -9.04
CA LYS A 14 11.51 -3.79 -7.80
C LYS A 14 11.41 -2.27 -7.76
N SER A 15 11.63 -1.59 -8.89
CA SER A 15 11.46 -0.15 -9.00
C SER A 15 10.01 0.26 -8.73
N ILE A 16 9.02 -0.46 -9.30
CA ILE A 16 7.60 -0.19 -9.07
C ILE A 16 7.27 -0.26 -7.57
N LYS A 17 7.73 -1.31 -6.88
CA LYS A 17 7.53 -1.48 -5.43
C LYS A 17 8.13 -0.32 -4.61
N THR A 18 9.34 0.10 -4.97
CA THR A 18 10.04 1.20 -4.27
C THR A 18 9.33 2.53 -4.51
N ASN A 19 8.99 2.82 -5.76
CA ASN A 19 8.29 4.04 -6.14
C ASN A 19 6.90 4.10 -5.49
N PHE A 20 6.21 2.98 -5.34
CA PHE A 20 4.91 2.94 -4.66
C PHE A 20 4.98 3.49 -3.22
N LEU A 21 6.03 3.11 -2.45
CA LEU A 21 6.23 3.62 -1.10
C LEU A 21 6.64 5.09 -1.09
N GLU A 22 7.58 5.48 -1.96
CA GLU A 22 8.05 6.87 -2.02
C GLU A 22 6.95 7.84 -2.46
N ILE A 23 6.10 7.45 -3.42
CA ILE A 23 4.92 8.25 -3.78
C ILE A 23 4.00 8.39 -2.57
N GLY A 24 3.71 7.29 -1.85
CA GLY A 24 2.89 7.34 -0.64
C GLY A 24 3.42 8.31 0.42
N LYS A 25 4.73 8.28 0.67
CA LYS A 25 5.43 9.21 1.56
C LYS A 25 5.27 10.67 1.13
N VAL A 26 5.55 10.96 -0.14
CA VAL A 26 5.47 12.32 -0.70
C VAL A 26 4.05 12.85 -0.67
N LEU A 27 3.06 12.01 -0.98
CA LEU A 27 1.64 12.38 -0.91
C LEU A 27 1.20 12.72 0.52
N ILE A 28 1.69 11.99 1.52
CA ILE A 28 1.46 12.32 2.94
C ILE A 28 2.08 13.68 3.29
N GLU A 29 3.32 13.92 2.87
CA GLU A 29 3.98 15.22 3.11
C GLU A 29 3.21 16.38 2.48
N ILE A 30 2.75 16.22 1.23
CA ILE A 30 1.93 17.23 0.52
C ILE A 30 0.62 17.46 1.25
N ARG A 31 -0.07 16.40 1.70
CA ARG A 31 -1.33 16.51 2.44
C ARG A 31 -1.12 17.24 3.77
N ASP A 32 -0.18 16.76 4.58
CA ASP A 32 -0.01 17.17 5.98
C ASP A 32 0.56 18.59 6.10
N LYS A 33 1.37 19.02 5.13
CA LYS A 33 1.85 20.41 5.02
C LYS A 33 0.94 21.31 4.19
N GLU A 34 -0.20 20.78 3.72
CA GLU A 34 -1.17 21.48 2.89
C GLU A 34 -0.57 22.17 1.64
N LEU A 35 0.47 21.60 1.03
CA LEU A 35 1.19 22.23 -0.10
C LEU A 35 0.33 22.43 -1.36
N TRP A 36 -0.88 21.86 -1.36
CA TRP A 36 -1.88 21.98 -2.40
C TRP A 36 -2.78 23.23 -2.24
N ASN A 37 -2.82 23.85 -1.05
CA ASN A 37 -3.85 24.83 -0.67
C ASN A 37 -3.77 26.15 -1.47
N GLU A 38 -2.62 26.47 -2.06
CA GLU A 38 -2.44 27.67 -2.89
C GLU A 38 -3.19 27.58 -4.24
N LYS A 39 -3.44 26.36 -4.73
CA LYS A 39 -3.99 26.12 -6.09
C LYS A 39 -5.27 25.30 -6.10
N TYR A 40 -5.50 24.49 -5.07
CA TYR A 40 -6.58 23.50 -5.06
C TYR A 40 -7.50 23.70 -3.86
N LYS A 41 -8.79 23.38 -4.03
CA LYS A 41 -9.79 23.56 -2.96
C LYS A 41 -9.72 22.50 -1.86
N SER A 42 -9.11 21.36 -2.16
CA SER A 42 -8.89 20.25 -1.24
C SER A 42 -7.76 19.37 -1.75
N PHE A 43 -7.17 18.56 -0.86
CA PHE A 43 -6.20 17.54 -1.27
C PHE A 43 -6.79 16.55 -2.30
N THR A 44 -8.07 16.19 -2.14
CA THR A 44 -8.80 15.37 -3.13
C THR A 44 -8.82 16.03 -4.49
N ASN A 45 -9.11 17.33 -4.55
CA ASN A 45 -9.14 18.06 -5.81
C ASN A 45 -7.74 18.14 -6.44
N TYR A 46 -6.68 18.28 -5.65
CA TYR A 46 -5.30 18.15 -6.14
C TYR A 46 -5.05 16.81 -6.82
N LEU A 47 -5.39 15.69 -6.16
CA LEU A 47 -5.21 14.34 -6.71
C LEU A 47 -6.01 14.08 -7.99
N GLU A 48 -7.12 14.80 -8.19
CA GLU A 48 -7.99 14.67 -9.37
C GLU A 48 -7.64 15.66 -10.49
N SER A 49 -6.90 16.73 -10.20
CA SER A 49 -6.59 17.79 -11.17
C SER A 49 -5.21 17.64 -11.82
N GLU A 50 -4.24 17.07 -11.11
CA GLU A 50 -2.91 16.81 -11.66
C GLU A 50 -2.91 15.60 -12.61
N GLU A 51 -2.03 15.62 -13.61
CA GLU A 51 -1.86 14.53 -14.59
C GLU A 51 -1.04 13.37 -14.01
N PHE A 52 -1.58 12.69 -12.99
CA PHE A 52 -0.98 11.47 -12.46
C PHE A 52 -1.38 10.23 -13.26
N ASP A 53 -0.43 9.31 -13.45
CA ASP A 53 -0.65 7.98 -14.02
C ASP A 53 -1.37 7.00 -13.05
N PHE A 54 -2.06 7.53 -12.03
CA PHE A 54 -2.82 6.75 -11.07
C PHE A 54 -4.10 7.46 -10.64
N HIS A 55 -5.12 6.67 -10.32
CA HIS A 55 -6.36 7.20 -9.77
C HIS A 55 -6.19 7.63 -8.30
N ARG A 56 -7.02 8.58 -7.87
CA ARG A 56 -7.14 9.02 -6.46
C ARG A 56 -7.18 7.88 -5.45
N VAL A 57 -7.94 6.81 -5.72
CA VAL A 57 -8.03 5.64 -4.83
C VAL A 57 -6.67 4.96 -4.64
N THR A 58 -5.87 4.87 -5.71
CA THR A 58 -4.52 4.32 -5.66
C THR A 58 -3.59 5.22 -4.85
N ALA A 59 -3.74 6.55 -4.98
CA ALA A 59 -2.99 7.52 -4.19
C ALA A 59 -3.20 7.29 -2.68
N TYR A 60 -4.45 7.18 -2.23
CA TYR A 60 -4.74 6.87 -0.82
C TYR A 60 -4.18 5.52 -0.38
N ARG A 61 -4.27 4.48 -1.23
CA ARG A 61 -3.66 3.17 -0.94
C ARG A 61 -2.14 3.24 -0.78
N MET A 62 -1.45 4.06 -1.58
CA MET A 62 -0.01 4.29 -1.42
C MET A 62 0.28 4.94 -0.06
N MET A 63 -0.51 5.92 0.33
CA MET A 63 -0.40 6.59 1.62
C MET A 63 -0.67 5.64 2.78
N ASP A 64 -1.71 4.82 2.71
CA ASP A 64 -2.07 3.87 3.77
C ASP A 64 -0.95 2.83 3.97
N VAL A 65 -0.45 2.24 2.88
CA VAL A 65 0.65 1.27 2.95
C VAL A 65 1.91 1.92 3.54
N TYR A 66 2.25 3.15 3.14
CA TYR A 66 3.40 3.85 3.71
C TYR A 66 3.18 4.19 5.19
N SER A 67 1.98 4.63 5.57
CA SER A 67 1.67 4.97 6.96
C SER A 67 1.82 3.76 7.88
N GLU A 68 1.40 2.58 7.42
CA GLU A 68 1.43 1.37 8.23
C GLU A 68 2.78 0.64 8.25
N TYR A 69 3.52 0.68 7.14
CA TYR A 69 4.74 -0.12 6.96
C TYR A 69 6.01 0.72 6.73
N GLY A 70 5.87 2.02 6.55
CA GLY A 70 6.97 2.94 6.26
C GLY A 70 7.81 2.49 5.06
N ASN A 71 9.13 2.64 5.20
CA ASN A 71 10.12 2.22 4.21
C ASN A 71 10.52 0.73 4.33
N ASN A 72 9.65 -0.14 4.84
CA ASN A 72 9.94 -1.57 4.98
C ASN A 72 9.93 -2.30 3.63
N ILE A 73 10.97 -2.06 2.82
CA ILE A 73 11.12 -2.62 1.48
C ILE A 73 11.25 -4.14 1.50
N GLU A 74 11.78 -4.71 2.59
CA GLU A 74 11.87 -6.16 2.76
C GLU A 74 10.47 -6.79 2.80
N LEU A 75 9.56 -6.19 3.58
CA LEU A 75 8.18 -6.64 3.67
C LEU A 75 7.44 -6.49 2.32
N VAL A 76 7.62 -5.38 1.62
CA VAL A 76 7.06 -5.20 0.26
C VAL A 76 7.65 -6.21 -0.73
N ASN A 77 8.90 -6.60 -0.57
CA ASN A 77 9.49 -7.64 -1.40
C ASN A 77 8.90 -9.02 -1.12
N LYS A 78 8.64 -9.35 0.16
CA LYS A 78 8.04 -10.63 0.58
C LYS A 78 6.57 -10.75 0.19
N LEU A 79 5.73 -9.76 0.50
CA LEU A 79 4.28 -9.85 0.30
C LEU A 79 3.80 -9.19 -0.99
N GLY A 80 4.53 -8.20 -1.51
CA GLY A 80 4.05 -7.38 -2.62
C GLY A 80 2.98 -6.37 -2.19
N VAL A 81 2.79 -5.35 -3.01
CA VAL A 81 1.94 -4.20 -2.69
C VAL A 81 0.46 -4.59 -2.56
N GLY A 82 -0.03 -5.47 -3.42
CA GLY A 82 -1.43 -5.92 -3.40
C GLY A 82 -1.82 -6.57 -2.07
N LYS A 83 -0.99 -7.47 -1.54
CA LYS A 83 -1.21 -8.11 -0.24
C LYS A 83 -1.16 -7.09 0.92
N LEU A 84 -0.24 -6.13 0.86
CA LEU A 84 -0.12 -5.08 1.88
C LEU A 84 -1.34 -4.15 1.90
N ILE A 85 -1.90 -3.80 0.73
CA ILE A 85 -3.15 -3.02 0.64
C ILE A 85 -4.31 -3.74 1.34
N GLU A 86 -4.41 -5.07 1.22
CA GLU A 86 -5.48 -5.79 1.94
C GLU A 86 -5.31 -5.68 3.46
N LEU A 87 -4.06 -5.75 3.93
CA LEU A 87 -3.73 -5.69 5.35
C LEU A 87 -4.00 -4.30 5.96
N THR A 88 -3.95 -3.21 5.18
CA THR A 88 -4.27 -1.87 5.71
C THR A 88 -5.74 -1.69 6.06
N TYR A 89 -6.64 -2.59 5.65
CA TYR A 89 -8.05 -2.55 6.07
C TYR A 89 -8.28 -3.09 7.49
N VAL A 90 -7.26 -3.62 8.16
CA VAL A 90 -7.32 -4.02 9.58
C VAL A 90 -6.88 -2.83 10.41
N ALA A 91 -7.79 -2.22 11.18
CA ALA A 91 -7.49 -1.01 11.95
C ALA A 91 -6.56 -1.30 13.15
N ASN A 92 -6.86 -2.36 13.91
CA ASN A 92 -6.05 -2.76 15.05
C ASN A 92 -4.65 -3.23 14.60
N LYS A 93 -3.61 -2.62 15.17
CA LYS A 93 -2.22 -2.90 14.81
C LYS A 93 -1.77 -4.32 15.15
N GLU A 94 -2.13 -4.83 16.32
CA GLU A 94 -1.71 -6.17 16.77
C GLU A 94 -2.30 -7.26 15.88
N GLN A 95 -3.60 -7.15 15.55
CA GLN A 95 -4.26 -8.08 14.62
C GLN A 95 -3.66 -8.00 13.21
N ARG A 96 -3.34 -6.78 12.73
CA ARG A 96 -2.69 -6.59 11.43
C ARG A 96 -1.31 -7.23 11.41
N GLU A 97 -0.52 -7.10 12.47
CA GLU A 97 0.79 -7.74 12.62
C GLU A 97 0.67 -9.26 12.65
N GLU A 98 -0.33 -9.81 13.35
CA GLU A 98 -0.60 -11.26 13.39
C GLU A 98 -0.93 -11.81 12.00
N ILE A 99 -1.86 -11.17 11.27
CA ILE A 99 -2.21 -11.60 9.91
C ILE A 99 -1.00 -11.44 8.98
N THR A 100 -0.21 -10.36 9.12
CA THR A 100 1.00 -10.15 8.34
C THR A 100 2.00 -11.29 8.54
N LYS A 101 2.25 -11.68 9.80
CA LYS A 101 3.14 -12.80 10.14
C LYS A 101 2.61 -14.11 9.56
N LYS A 102 1.33 -14.40 9.76
CA LYS A 102 0.66 -15.59 9.20
C LYS A 102 0.75 -15.62 7.67
N ALA A 103 0.59 -14.48 7.00
CA ALA A 103 0.68 -14.35 5.55
C ALA A 103 2.07 -14.70 5.01
N ILE A 104 3.13 -14.32 5.74
CA ILE A 104 4.52 -14.66 5.39
C ILE A 104 4.80 -16.14 5.65
N GLU A 105 4.45 -16.64 6.84
CA GLU A 105 4.76 -18.01 7.27
C GLU A 105 4.04 -19.08 6.44
N LYS A 106 2.80 -18.80 6.02
CA LYS A 106 1.95 -19.73 5.27
C LYS A 106 1.87 -19.41 3.78
N ASP A 107 2.61 -18.41 3.31
CA ASP A 107 2.56 -17.87 1.94
C ASP A 107 1.13 -17.64 1.44
N LEU A 108 0.31 -16.94 2.24
CA LEU A 108 -1.09 -16.73 1.91
C LEU A 108 -1.22 -15.91 0.62
N SER A 109 -2.14 -16.33 -0.25
CA SER A 109 -2.56 -15.55 -1.41
C SER A 109 -3.27 -14.25 -0.99
N GLN A 110 -3.38 -13.30 -1.91
CA GLN A 110 -4.12 -12.05 -1.65
C GLN A 110 -5.59 -12.32 -1.28
N LYS A 111 -6.20 -13.37 -1.86
CA LYS A 111 -7.57 -13.77 -1.55
C LYS A 111 -7.69 -14.27 -0.10
N GLU A 112 -6.78 -15.14 0.33
CA GLU A 112 -6.78 -15.66 1.70
C GLU A 112 -6.54 -14.54 2.73
N ILE A 113 -5.64 -13.59 2.43
CA ILE A 113 -5.45 -12.42 3.28
C ILE A 113 -6.74 -11.60 3.40
N ARG A 114 -7.45 -11.39 2.29
CA ARG A 114 -8.74 -10.68 2.31
C ARG A 114 -9.79 -11.39 3.15
N GLU A 115 -9.82 -12.72 3.13
CA GLU A 115 -10.72 -13.52 3.96
C GLU A 115 -10.38 -13.39 5.46
N GLU A 116 -9.10 -13.39 5.82
CA GLU A 116 -8.65 -13.16 7.20
C GLU A 116 -8.97 -11.75 7.69
N VAL A 117 -8.71 -10.73 6.86
CA VAL A 117 -9.09 -9.33 7.14
C VAL A 117 -10.60 -9.20 7.35
N LYS A 118 -11.41 -9.90 6.55
CA LYS A 118 -12.88 -9.86 6.68
C LYS A 118 -13.33 -10.42 8.03
N LYS A 119 -12.76 -11.53 8.49
CA LYS A 119 -13.10 -12.13 9.81
C LYS A 119 -12.87 -11.15 10.95
N VAL A 120 -11.69 -10.51 10.98
CA VAL A 120 -11.34 -9.53 12.01
C VAL A 120 -12.30 -8.34 11.99
N ARG A 121 -12.63 -7.82 10.81
CA ARG A 121 -13.56 -6.69 10.68
C ARG A 121 -14.99 -7.03 11.11
N GLU A 122 -15.43 -8.26 10.89
CA GLU A 122 -16.74 -8.72 11.37
C GLU A 122 -16.74 -8.86 12.89
N GLU A 123 -15.69 -9.42 13.48
CA GLU A 123 -15.55 -9.52 14.95
C GLU A 123 -15.58 -8.16 15.66
N ASP A 124 -15.01 -7.12 15.05
CA ASP A 124 -15.03 -5.76 15.59
C ASP A 124 -16.42 -5.08 15.50
N LEU A 125 -17.30 -5.54 14.62
CA LEU A 125 -18.68 -5.03 14.49
C LEU A 125 -19.64 -5.64 15.52
N TYR A 126 -19.26 -6.75 16.15
CA TYR A 126 -20.09 -7.49 17.11
C TYR A 126 -19.56 -7.41 18.56
N LYS A 127 -18.55 -6.56 18.82
CA LYS A 127 -18.07 -6.20 20.17
C LYS A 127 -18.71 -4.90 20.63
#